data_AF-A0AA43TSW6-F1
#
_entry.id   AF-A0AA43TSW6-F1
#
_cell.length_a   1.000
_cell.length_b   1.000
_cell.length_c   1.000
_cell.angle_alpha   90.00
_cell.angle_beta   90.00
_cell.angle_gamma   90.00
#
_symmetry.space_group_name_H-M   'P 1'
#
loop_
_entity.id
_entity.type
_entity.pdbx_description
1 polymer ?
#
loop_
_entity_poly.entity_id
_entity_poly.type
_entity_poly.pdbx_seq_one_letter_code
_entity_poly.pdbx_strand_id
1 'polypeptide(L)'
;MSDNELEEGSELSDWEIEEGLPQFEDQFIQKYLSGREALIEQEKSQRSDNAFRQSLTPMATEACTIVSRILSEERRTIWTEELQRDVADKEDVNMYPGMMFHLARDVMEKTKSWQIVKNMPKGALLHAHMDATLDVSFVIEQALATQGIAMSANKPLSHSKAQEDAEIRFRFRKSVDAGGSSIWTDQYQASTFVSMKEAAESFPINGVVGFRSWLTRLCTITLEDSLKHYHGVDAIWQKFGNCFGTLNSLEYYEPVLRSAMRKLFRDLRQDGVQWVDFRSVFAQAYFLEGCEEPAPDYKDFLRILQEELEAFRGLDQGKDFWGCRFIWTSLRFWGKKQIVEHMKSCIEMKKQFPDLICGYDCVGQEDGGRPLADLTPEFFWFKKRCMEHGVDIPFFFHAGECLGDGDETDNNLFDAILLGTRRIGHGFSLYKHPLLTEMVKTKRILIESCPISNEVLRLTSSIKAHPLPALLARGVPCSLSNDDPGVLGYGVSGVTHDFWQALQGWENLGLEGLGSLAENSVRWASYTDQSTKEWNKDVADGKHGQGLRAERLRTWTEQWNEFCEWVVMEYAIEYGGVDD
;
A
#
# COMPACT_ATOMS: atom_id res chain seq x y z
N MET A 1 -9.22 23.81 -18.33
CA MET A 1 -9.19 24.75 -19.46
C MET A 1 -7.79 24.65 -20.02
N SER A 2 -7.66 24.01 -21.17
CA SER A 2 -6.40 23.71 -21.84
C SER A 2 -5.78 24.98 -22.42
N ASP A 3 -4.45 25.11 -22.29
CA ASP A 3 -3.62 26.20 -22.82
C ASP A 3 -3.53 26.24 -24.38
N ASN A 4 -4.47 25.63 -25.11
CA ASN A 4 -4.45 25.50 -26.58
C ASN A 4 -5.61 26.22 -27.32
N GLU A 5 -6.31 27.15 -26.69
CA GLU A 5 -7.34 28.00 -27.34
C GLU A 5 -6.95 29.48 -27.45
N LEU A 6 -5.65 29.82 -27.39
CA LEU A 6 -5.17 31.20 -27.53
C LEU A 6 -4.47 31.51 -28.86
N GLU A 7 -4.55 30.63 -29.85
CA GLU A 7 -4.06 30.88 -31.21
C GLU A 7 -5.18 30.86 -32.26
N GLU A 8 -6.26 31.60 -32.01
CA GLU A 8 -7.00 32.24 -33.10
C GLU A 8 -7.07 33.73 -32.77
N GLY A 9 -6.47 34.56 -33.63
CA GLY A 9 -6.52 36.01 -33.50
C GLY A 9 -7.96 36.50 -33.54
N SER A 10 -8.57 36.60 -32.36
CA SER A 10 -9.87 37.22 -32.13
C SER A 10 -9.73 38.69 -32.49
N GLU A 11 -10.24 39.09 -33.66
CA GLU A 11 -10.42 40.51 -33.97
C GLU A 11 -11.18 41.15 -32.82
N LEU A 12 -10.59 42.21 -32.24
CA LEU A 12 -11.18 42.95 -31.14
C LEU A 12 -12.61 43.35 -31.48
N SER A 13 -13.56 43.03 -30.60
CA SER A 13 -14.92 43.50 -30.81
C SER A 13 -14.96 45.02 -30.67
N ASP A 14 -15.81 45.67 -31.48
CA ASP A 14 -16.01 47.12 -31.44
C ASP A 14 -16.30 47.63 -30.01
N TRP A 15 -16.95 46.80 -29.20
CA TRP A 15 -17.25 47.07 -27.80
C TRP A 15 -15.99 47.13 -26.91
N GLU A 16 -15.03 46.21 -27.08
CA GLU A 16 -13.79 46.19 -26.27
C GLU A 16 -12.92 47.42 -26.55
N ILE A 17 -12.94 47.89 -27.80
CA ILE A 17 -12.26 49.11 -28.23
C ILE A 17 -12.96 50.34 -27.65
N GLU A 18 -14.30 50.39 -27.69
CA GLU A 18 -15.10 51.50 -27.14
C GLU A 18 -14.93 51.64 -25.61
N GLU A 19 -14.88 50.53 -24.88
CA GLU A 19 -14.65 50.50 -23.43
C GLU A 19 -13.18 50.72 -23.02
N GLY A 20 -12.25 50.68 -23.98
CA GLY A 20 -10.82 50.90 -23.73
C GLY A 20 -10.16 49.77 -22.94
N LEU A 21 -10.56 48.51 -23.22
CA LEU A 21 -9.98 47.37 -22.53
C LEU A 21 -8.50 47.16 -22.89
N PRO A 22 -7.63 46.89 -21.89
CA PRO A 22 -6.23 46.54 -22.13
C PRO A 22 -6.05 45.29 -22.98
N GLN A 23 -5.00 45.27 -23.78
CA GLN A 23 -4.65 44.17 -24.68
C GLN A 23 -3.55 43.31 -24.09
N PHE A 24 -3.47 42.03 -24.49
CA PHE A 24 -2.41 41.16 -24.02
C PHE A 24 -1.02 41.69 -24.39
N GLU A 25 -0.88 42.38 -25.51
CA GLU A 25 0.37 43.01 -25.97
C GLU A 25 0.77 44.24 -25.14
N ASP A 26 -0.13 44.81 -24.32
CA ASP A 26 0.18 45.97 -23.50
C ASP A 26 1.30 45.66 -22.51
N GLN A 27 2.30 46.55 -22.42
CA GLN A 27 3.50 46.32 -21.60
C GLN A 27 3.20 46.00 -20.14
N PHE A 28 2.16 46.59 -19.57
CA PHE A 28 1.80 46.34 -18.17
C PHE A 28 1.09 45.00 -17.99
N ILE A 29 0.35 44.50 -19.00
CA ILE A 29 -0.23 43.16 -19.03
C ILE A 29 0.88 42.13 -19.20
N GLN A 30 1.80 42.33 -20.14
CA GLN A 30 2.99 41.48 -20.30
C GLN A 30 3.81 41.38 -19.01
N LYS A 31 4.05 42.51 -18.33
CA LYS A 31 4.74 42.53 -17.04
C LYS A 31 3.99 41.73 -15.96
N TYR A 32 2.66 41.82 -15.92
CA TYR A 32 1.83 41.02 -15.02
C TYR A 32 1.94 39.53 -15.34
N LEU A 33 1.86 39.14 -16.61
CA LEU A 33 1.99 37.74 -17.05
C LEU A 33 3.36 37.15 -16.72
N SER A 34 4.46 37.87 -16.98
CA SER A 34 5.79 37.42 -16.56
C SER A 34 5.91 37.29 -15.04
N GLY A 35 5.29 38.19 -14.27
CA GLY A 35 5.23 38.09 -12.81
C GLY A 35 4.44 36.87 -12.34
N ARG A 36 3.33 36.54 -13.01
CA ARG A 36 2.53 35.33 -12.77
C ARG A 36 3.32 34.06 -13.06
N GLU A 37 4.02 33.99 -14.19
CA GLU A 37 4.87 32.85 -14.55
C GLU A 37 6.00 32.64 -13.54
N ALA A 38 6.70 33.72 -13.15
CA ALA A 38 7.76 33.63 -12.15
C ALA A 38 7.25 33.08 -10.80
N LEU A 39 6.04 33.46 -10.40
CA LEU A 39 5.41 32.93 -9.18
C LEU A 39 5.03 31.45 -9.32
N ILE A 40 4.52 31.03 -10.48
CA ILE A 40 4.22 29.62 -10.78
C ILE A 40 5.49 28.78 -10.73
N GLU A 41 6.58 29.24 -11.34
CA GLU A 41 7.87 28.53 -11.31
C GLU A 41 8.47 28.48 -9.89
N GLN A 42 8.28 29.55 -9.10
CA GLN A 42 8.67 29.54 -7.70
C GLN A 42 7.90 28.47 -6.91
N GLU A 43 6.59 28.33 -7.10
CA GLU A 43 5.78 27.28 -6.49
C GLU A 43 6.26 25.87 -6.93
N LYS A 44 6.44 25.66 -8.24
CA LYS A 44 6.93 24.39 -8.79
C LYS A 44 8.30 24.01 -8.22
N SER A 45 9.17 24.98 -7.95
CA SER A 45 10.50 24.74 -7.38
C SER A 45 10.47 24.16 -5.96
N GLN A 46 9.37 24.34 -5.21
CA GLN A 46 9.20 23.84 -3.85
C GLN A 46 8.76 22.38 -3.78
N ARG A 47 8.30 21.81 -4.90
CA ARG A 47 7.75 20.45 -4.93
C ARG A 47 8.81 19.40 -4.64
N SER A 48 8.36 18.27 -4.08
CA SER A 48 9.23 17.14 -3.72
C SER A 48 9.89 16.47 -4.93
N ASP A 49 9.24 16.54 -6.10
CA ASP A 49 9.68 15.94 -7.37
C ASP A 49 10.51 16.90 -8.24
N ASN A 50 10.74 18.15 -7.81
CA ASN A 50 11.42 19.17 -8.62
C ASN A 50 12.84 18.72 -9.06
N ALA A 51 13.65 18.23 -8.11
CA ALA A 51 15.00 17.76 -8.41
C ALA A 51 15.01 16.54 -9.36
N PHE A 52 14.00 15.67 -9.26
CA PHE A 52 13.83 14.54 -10.15
C PHE A 52 13.51 15.00 -11.58
N ARG A 53 12.51 15.88 -11.73
CA ARG A 53 12.10 16.49 -13.01
C ARG A 53 13.27 17.16 -13.73
N GLN A 54 14.10 17.90 -13.01
CA GLN A 54 15.29 18.56 -13.57
C GLN A 54 16.38 17.58 -14.03
N SER A 55 16.35 16.34 -13.55
CA SER A 55 17.35 15.32 -13.86
C SER A 55 16.93 14.35 -14.96
N LEU A 56 15.73 14.51 -15.53
CA LEU A 56 15.22 13.67 -16.60
C LEU A 56 16.10 13.78 -17.84
N THR A 57 16.34 12.64 -18.48
CA THR A 57 16.97 12.57 -19.80
C THR A 57 15.98 13.05 -20.86
N PRO A 58 16.42 13.49 -22.05
CA PRO A 58 15.51 13.83 -23.14
C PRO A 58 14.52 12.69 -23.48
N MET A 59 14.99 11.44 -23.41
CA MET A 59 14.14 10.26 -23.60
C MET A 59 13.06 10.14 -22.52
N ALA A 60 13.44 10.34 -21.25
CA ALA A 60 12.48 10.30 -20.15
C ALA A 60 11.47 11.46 -20.21
N THR A 61 11.90 12.65 -20.65
CA THR A 61 11.00 13.79 -20.89
C THR A 61 9.97 13.45 -21.97
N GLU A 62 10.39 12.86 -23.09
CA GLU A 62 9.48 12.43 -24.17
C GLU A 62 8.48 11.37 -23.68
N ALA A 63 8.96 10.36 -22.92
CA ALA A 63 8.08 9.36 -22.32
C ALA A 63 7.00 10.00 -21.43
N CYS A 64 7.34 11.03 -20.66
CA CYS A 64 6.38 11.74 -19.81
C CYS A 64 5.35 12.52 -20.63
N THR A 65 5.77 13.16 -21.72
CA THR A 65 4.86 13.82 -22.68
C THR A 65 3.88 12.82 -23.29
N ILE A 66 4.37 11.68 -23.78
CA ILE A 66 3.56 10.59 -24.34
C ILE A 66 2.52 10.11 -23.32
N VAL A 67 2.93 9.83 -22.07
CA VAL A 67 2.00 9.39 -21.02
C VAL A 67 0.96 10.47 -20.71
N SER A 68 1.33 11.75 -20.71
CA SER A 68 0.39 12.86 -20.51
C SER A 68 -0.69 12.91 -21.61
N ARG A 69 -0.31 12.66 -22.86
CA ARG A 69 -1.25 12.56 -24.00
C ARG A 69 -2.18 11.36 -23.87
N ILE A 70 -1.64 10.19 -23.53
CA ILE A 70 -2.44 8.98 -23.27
C ILE A 70 -3.48 9.25 -22.18
N LEU A 71 -3.06 9.83 -21.04
CA LEU A 71 -3.98 10.16 -19.95
C LEU A 71 -5.06 11.16 -20.39
N SER A 72 -4.70 12.13 -21.22
CA SER A 72 -5.64 13.12 -21.74
C SER A 72 -6.67 12.50 -22.69
N GLU A 73 -6.24 11.57 -23.56
CA GLU A 73 -7.16 10.79 -24.38
C GLU A 73 -8.07 9.91 -23.52
N GLU A 74 -7.52 9.11 -22.61
CA GLU A 74 -8.30 8.21 -21.77
C GLU A 74 -9.34 8.96 -20.92
N ARG A 75 -9.00 10.15 -20.41
CA ARG A 75 -9.97 11.02 -19.72
C ARG A 75 -11.14 11.42 -20.63
N ARG A 76 -10.90 11.63 -21.92
CA ARG A 76 -11.91 12.04 -22.91
C ARG A 76 -12.68 10.86 -23.52
N THR A 77 -12.13 9.65 -23.50
CA THR A 77 -12.71 8.49 -24.20
C THR A 77 -13.20 7.37 -23.27
N ILE A 78 -12.53 7.13 -22.15
CA ILE A 78 -12.83 6.00 -21.24
C ILE A 78 -13.68 6.45 -20.06
N TRP A 79 -13.37 7.61 -19.49
CA TRP A 79 -13.99 8.10 -18.26
C TRP A 79 -15.10 9.13 -18.53
N THR A 80 -15.98 8.82 -19.50
CA THR A 80 -17.10 9.68 -19.93
C THR A 80 -18.46 8.98 -19.85
N GLU A 81 -19.53 9.76 -19.85
CA GLU A 81 -20.92 9.29 -19.86
C GLU A 81 -21.30 8.55 -21.16
N GLU A 82 -20.57 8.69 -22.27
CA GLU A 82 -20.93 8.05 -23.54
C GLU A 82 -20.54 6.57 -23.61
N LEU A 83 -19.40 6.16 -23.02
CA LEU A 83 -19.00 4.74 -22.91
C LEU A 83 -19.93 3.95 -21.96
N GLN A 84 -20.65 4.64 -21.08
CA GLN A 84 -21.67 4.10 -20.17
C GLN A 84 -22.75 3.29 -20.91
N ARG A 85 -23.08 3.67 -22.16
CA ARG A 85 -24.16 3.01 -22.93
C ARG A 85 -23.76 1.66 -23.51
N ASP A 86 -22.47 1.44 -23.78
CA ASP A 86 -21.98 0.18 -24.38
C ASP A 86 -21.61 -0.89 -23.33
N VAL A 87 -21.40 -0.49 -22.07
CA VAL A 87 -21.10 -1.40 -20.94
C VAL A 87 -22.35 -1.69 -20.08
N ALA A 88 -23.52 -1.19 -20.50
CA ALA A 88 -24.79 -1.24 -19.78
C ALA A 88 -25.43 -2.66 -19.75
N ASP A 89 -24.95 -3.49 -18.84
CA ASP A 89 -25.74 -4.56 -18.18
C ASP A 89 -25.62 -4.51 -16.65
N LYS A 90 -24.94 -3.50 -16.08
CA LYS A 90 -24.69 -3.39 -14.63
C LYS A 90 -24.90 -1.97 -14.10
N GLU A 91 -26.15 -1.67 -13.71
CA GLU A 91 -26.59 -0.55 -12.87
C GLU A 91 -26.15 0.88 -13.23
N ASP A 92 -26.87 1.86 -12.69
CA ASP A 92 -26.83 3.29 -12.98
C ASP A 92 -25.56 3.98 -12.41
N VAL A 93 -24.37 3.50 -12.78
CA VAL A 93 -23.08 4.01 -12.29
C VAL A 93 -22.43 4.95 -13.31
N ASN A 94 -22.35 6.24 -12.99
CA ASN A 94 -21.66 7.24 -13.82
C ASN A 94 -20.14 7.12 -13.64
N MET A 95 -19.43 6.70 -14.69
CA MET A 95 -17.96 6.59 -14.70
C MET A 95 -17.30 7.98 -14.80
N TYR A 96 -16.31 8.28 -13.95
CA TYR A 96 -15.54 9.52 -14.00
C TYR A 96 -14.11 9.32 -13.49
N PRO A 97 -13.15 10.21 -13.84
CA PRO A 97 -11.78 10.07 -13.36
C PRO A 97 -11.68 10.24 -11.84
N GLY A 98 -10.89 9.41 -11.17
CA GLY A 98 -10.79 9.38 -9.71
C GLY A 98 -11.97 8.74 -8.99
N MET A 99 -12.77 7.93 -9.69
CA MET A 99 -13.78 7.07 -9.07
C MET A 99 -13.14 6.08 -8.08
N MET A 100 -13.92 5.72 -7.07
CA MET A 100 -13.58 4.70 -6.07
C MET A 100 -12.97 3.44 -6.68
N PHE A 101 -11.90 2.95 -6.06
CA PHE A 101 -11.07 1.83 -6.51
C PHE A 101 -11.87 0.62 -6.95
N HIS A 102 -12.78 0.12 -6.09
CA HIS A 102 -13.57 -1.08 -6.36
C HIS A 102 -14.50 -0.95 -7.58
N LEU A 103 -14.94 0.27 -7.93
CA LEU A 103 -15.73 0.52 -9.13
C LEU A 103 -14.85 0.70 -10.37
N ALA A 104 -13.68 1.32 -10.19
CA ALA A 104 -12.76 1.62 -11.27
C ALA A 104 -11.91 0.41 -11.72
N ARG A 105 -11.72 -0.61 -10.87
CA ARG A 105 -10.76 -1.71 -11.07
C ARG A 105 -10.89 -2.43 -12.42
N ASP A 106 -12.08 -2.91 -12.75
CA ASP A 106 -12.27 -3.73 -13.96
C ASP A 106 -12.10 -2.92 -15.26
N VAL A 107 -12.19 -1.60 -15.18
CA VAL A 107 -11.96 -0.67 -16.29
C VAL A 107 -10.50 -0.23 -16.33
N MET A 108 -9.91 0.12 -15.19
CA MET A 108 -8.53 0.61 -15.12
C MET A 108 -7.54 -0.42 -15.69
N GLU A 109 -7.74 -1.70 -15.41
CA GLU A 109 -6.81 -2.77 -15.84
C GLU A 109 -6.74 -2.97 -17.37
N LYS A 110 -7.66 -2.35 -18.12
CA LYS A 110 -7.74 -2.40 -19.59
C LYS A 110 -7.13 -1.16 -20.25
N THR A 111 -6.77 -0.13 -19.49
CA THR A 111 -6.26 1.14 -20.01
C THR A 111 -4.81 1.02 -20.50
N LYS A 112 -4.39 1.90 -21.42
CA LYS A 112 -2.98 1.99 -21.86
C LYS A 112 -2.12 2.48 -20.70
N SER A 113 -2.61 3.46 -19.93
CA SER A 113 -1.94 3.95 -18.72
C SER A 113 -1.69 2.84 -17.69
N TRP A 114 -2.60 1.88 -17.54
CA TRP A 114 -2.37 0.70 -16.71
C TRP A 114 -1.24 -0.18 -17.22
N GLN A 115 -1.18 -0.48 -18.52
CA GLN A 115 -0.08 -1.27 -19.08
C GLN A 115 1.26 -0.59 -18.85
N ILE A 116 1.32 0.73 -18.99
CA ILE A 116 2.52 1.53 -18.72
C ILE A 116 2.92 1.42 -17.24
N VAL A 117 1.99 1.70 -16.32
CA VAL A 117 2.27 1.63 -14.89
C VAL A 117 2.65 0.21 -14.48
N LYS A 118 2.02 -0.83 -15.01
CA LYS A 118 2.34 -2.23 -14.70
C LYS A 118 3.78 -2.60 -15.07
N ASN A 119 4.34 -2.02 -16.14
CA ASN A 119 5.73 -2.26 -16.56
C ASN A 119 6.75 -1.35 -15.86
N MET A 120 6.29 -0.35 -15.10
CA MET A 120 7.17 0.61 -14.43
C MET A 120 8.03 -0.06 -13.33
N PRO A 121 9.33 0.24 -13.22
CA PRO A 121 10.16 -0.18 -12.09
C PRO A 121 9.76 0.61 -10.84
N LYS A 122 9.00 0.00 -9.93
CA LYS A 122 8.42 0.67 -8.75
C LYS A 122 9.40 0.79 -7.58
N GLY A 123 10.56 0.15 -7.69
CA GLY A 123 11.61 0.20 -6.68
C GLY A 123 11.26 -0.67 -5.47
N ALA A 124 11.09 -0.04 -4.30
CA ALA A 124 10.75 -0.74 -3.06
C ALA A 124 9.28 -0.53 -2.66
N LEU A 125 8.70 -1.54 -2.01
CA LEU A 125 7.44 -1.45 -1.30
C LEU A 125 7.74 -1.23 0.19
N LEU A 126 7.51 -0.01 0.66
CA LEU A 126 7.96 0.40 1.99
C LEU A 126 6.89 0.32 3.05
N HIS A 127 5.64 -0.01 2.73
CA HIS A 127 4.54 -0.16 3.68
C HIS A 127 3.57 -1.24 3.22
N ALA A 128 3.68 -2.43 3.81
CA ALA A 128 2.84 -3.56 3.49
C ALA A 128 2.74 -4.49 4.69
N HIS A 129 1.54 -4.90 5.05
CA HIS A 129 1.29 -5.90 6.08
C HIS A 129 1.35 -7.28 5.44
N MET A 130 2.34 -8.10 5.79
CA MET A 130 2.67 -9.32 5.04
C MET A 130 1.48 -10.27 4.91
N ASP A 131 0.76 -10.53 6.01
CA ASP A 131 -0.42 -11.39 6.05
C ASP A 131 -1.55 -10.81 5.19
N ALA A 132 -1.80 -9.51 5.30
CA ALA A 132 -2.83 -8.87 4.50
C ALA A 132 -2.49 -8.64 3.02
N THR A 133 -1.21 -8.82 2.64
CA THR A 133 -0.75 -8.69 1.25
C THR A 133 -0.98 -9.98 0.46
N LEU A 134 -1.20 -11.12 1.14
CA LEU A 134 -1.39 -12.41 0.49
C LEU A 134 -2.70 -12.43 -0.31
N ASP A 135 -2.65 -13.11 -1.47
CA ASP A 135 -3.84 -13.38 -2.26
C ASP A 135 -4.76 -14.34 -1.49
N VAL A 136 -5.80 -13.77 -0.88
CA VAL A 136 -6.79 -14.48 -0.06
C VAL A 136 -7.42 -15.65 -0.80
N SER A 137 -7.74 -15.49 -2.09
CA SER A 137 -8.36 -16.56 -2.87
C SER A 137 -7.38 -17.72 -3.07
N PHE A 138 -6.12 -17.41 -3.33
CA PHE A 138 -5.06 -18.41 -3.44
C PHE A 138 -4.79 -19.10 -2.09
N VAL A 139 -4.75 -18.37 -0.98
CA VAL A 139 -4.57 -18.94 0.37
C VAL A 139 -5.67 -19.97 0.66
N ILE A 140 -6.93 -19.63 0.36
CA ILE A 140 -8.08 -20.54 0.53
C ILE A 140 -7.96 -21.78 -0.36
N GLU A 141 -7.54 -21.61 -1.62
CA GLU A 141 -7.28 -22.73 -2.54
C GLU A 141 -6.20 -23.67 -2.01
N GLN A 142 -5.08 -23.13 -1.55
CA GLN A 142 -3.98 -23.92 -1.00
C GLN A 142 -4.40 -24.64 0.28
N ALA A 143 -5.19 -23.99 1.12
CA ALA A 143 -5.74 -24.63 2.31
C ALA A 143 -6.67 -25.81 1.96
N LEU A 144 -7.58 -25.66 0.99
CA LEU A 144 -8.45 -26.75 0.53
C LEU A 144 -7.67 -27.92 -0.10
N ALA A 145 -6.56 -27.62 -0.77
CA ALA A 145 -5.68 -28.63 -1.35
C ALA A 145 -4.80 -29.34 -0.31
N THR A 146 -4.62 -28.75 0.87
CA THR A 146 -3.76 -29.27 1.92
C THR A 146 -4.49 -30.29 2.78
N GLN A 147 -3.89 -31.47 2.95
CA GLN A 147 -4.50 -32.54 3.75
C GLN A 147 -4.53 -32.20 5.24
N GLY A 148 -5.59 -32.63 5.92
CA GLY A 148 -5.72 -32.52 7.37
C GLY A 148 -6.14 -31.14 7.88
N ILE A 149 -6.48 -30.18 7.01
CA ILE A 149 -7.05 -28.91 7.46
C ILE A 149 -8.50 -29.14 7.91
N ALA A 150 -8.76 -28.77 9.16
CA ALA A 150 -10.07 -28.78 9.78
C ALA A 150 -10.54 -27.35 10.05
N MET A 151 -11.86 -27.18 10.07
CA MET A 151 -12.55 -25.92 10.30
C MET A 151 -13.42 -26.04 11.56
N SER A 152 -13.53 -24.96 12.32
CA SER A 152 -14.46 -24.83 13.43
C SER A 152 -15.14 -23.47 13.39
N ALA A 153 -16.34 -23.38 13.96
CA ALA A 153 -17.06 -22.13 14.15
C ALA A 153 -17.53 -22.01 15.61
N ASN A 154 -17.64 -20.78 16.13
CA ASN A 154 -18.16 -20.56 17.49
C ASN A 154 -19.67 -20.81 17.63
N LYS A 155 -20.39 -21.09 16.53
CA LYS A 155 -21.83 -21.40 16.50
C LYS A 155 -22.18 -22.19 15.22
N PRO A 156 -23.36 -22.84 15.13
CA PRO A 156 -23.88 -23.44 13.89
C PRO A 156 -23.96 -22.45 12.72
N LEU A 157 -23.61 -22.88 11.51
CA LEU A 157 -23.64 -22.06 10.29
C LEU A 157 -24.88 -22.36 9.41
N SER A 158 -26.02 -22.62 10.05
CA SER A 158 -27.25 -23.13 9.41
C SER A 158 -28.00 -22.11 8.56
N HIS A 159 -27.69 -20.82 8.68
CA HIS A 159 -28.32 -19.75 7.92
C HIS A 159 -27.34 -18.60 7.61
N SER A 160 -27.67 -17.76 6.63
CA SER A 160 -26.78 -16.69 6.12
C SER A 160 -26.25 -15.76 7.21
N LYS A 161 -27.10 -15.29 8.12
CA LYS A 161 -26.66 -14.41 9.21
C LYS A 161 -25.63 -15.07 10.15
N ALA A 162 -25.77 -16.36 10.42
CA ALA A 162 -24.78 -17.10 11.22
C ALA A 162 -23.48 -17.29 10.45
N GLN A 163 -23.55 -17.50 9.14
CA GLN A 163 -22.39 -17.59 8.24
C GLN A 163 -21.61 -16.27 8.14
N GLU A 164 -22.22 -15.13 8.45
CA GLU A 164 -21.58 -13.81 8.43
C GLU A 164 -20.97 -13.43 9.77
N ASP A 165 -21.66 -13.73 10.87
CA ASP A 165 -21.29 -13.25 12.21
C ASP A 165 -20.52 -14.29 13.04
N ALA A 166 -20.16 -15.45 12.47
CA ALA A 166 -19.44 -16.50 13.19
C ALA A 166 -17.93 -16.24 13.19
N GLU A 167 -17.30 -16.56 14.32
CA GLU A 167 -15.85 -16.69 14.36
C GLU A 167 -15.48 -18.06 13.80
N ILE A 168 -14.68 -18.05 12.74
CA ILE A 168 -14.22 -19.26 12.06
C ILE A 168 -12.73 -19.42 12.32
N ARG A 169 -12.32 -20.65 12.59
CA ARG A 169 -10.90 -20.99 12.77
C ARG A 169 -10.54 -22.25 12.02
N PHE A 170 -9.38 -22.23 11.40
CA PHE A 170 -8.79 -23.38 10.75
C PHE A 170 -7.58 -23.88 11.52
N ARG A 171 -7.37 -25.20 11.51
CA ARG A 171 -6.19 -25.86 12.08
C ARG A 171 -5.91 -27.19 11.41
N PHE A 172 -4.64 -27.60 11.39
CA PHE A 172 -4.30 -28.98 11.09
C PHE A 172 -4.82 -29.93 12.19
N ARG A 173 -5.38 -31.07 11.77
CA ARG A 173 -5.84 -32.17 12.62
C ARG A 173 -5.46 -33.50 11.96
N LYS A 174 -4.82 -34.40 12.72
CA LYS A 174 -4.49 -35.76 12.27
C LYS A 174 -5.74 -36.59 12.01
N SER A 175 -6.76 -36.36 12.82
CA SER A 175 -8.10 -36.91 12.67
C SER A 175 -9.13 -35.85 13.05
N VAL A 176 -10.16 -35.71 12.23
CA VAL A 176 -11.38 -34.98 12.58
C VAL A 176 -12.40 -35.99 13.11
N ASP A 177 -13.26 -35.55 14.03
CA ASP A 177 -14.28 -36.44 14.60
C ASP A 177 -15.26 -36.86 13.50
N ALA A 178 -15.15 -38.11 13.04
CA ALA A 178 -15.94 -38.69 11.94
C ALA A 178 -17.44 -38.87 12.24
N GLY A 179 -17.92 -38.40 13.41
CA GLY A 179 -19.31 -38.52 13.86
C GLY A 179 -20.00 -37.20 14.18
N GLY A 180 -19.37 -36.05 13.89
CA GLY A 180 -19.97 -34.73 14.10
C GLY A 180 -21.10 -34.44 13.11
N SER A 181 -22.12 -33.69 13.56
CA SER A 181 -23.12 -33.12 12.64
C SER A 181 -22.47 -32.08 11.72
N SER A 182 -22.97 -31.92 10.49
CA SER A 182 -22.47 -30.94 9.54
C SER A 182 -22.48 -29.53 10.15
N ILE A 183 -21.40 -28.77 9.91
CA ILE A 183 -21.26 -27.38 10.40
C ILE A 183 -22.38 -26.46 9.88
N TRP A 184 -23.04 -26.85 8.79
CA TRP A 184 -24.14 -26.13 8.16
C TRP A 184 -25.52 -26.46 8.76
N THR A 185 -25.61 -27.16 9.90
CA THR A 185 -26.89 -27.50 10.54
C THR A 185 -26.92 -27.12 12.02
N ASP A 186 -28.13 -26.94 12.58
CA ASP A 186 -28.33 -26.58 13.99
C ASP A 186 -27.82 -27.64 14.99
N GLN A 187 -27.48 -28.84 14.50
CA GLN A 187 -26.93 -29.92 15.32
C GLN A 187 -25.41 -29.81 15.49
N TYR A 188 -24.74 -28.89 14.77
CA TYR A 188 -23.32 -28.62 14.96
C TYR A 188 -23.05 -28.17 16.40
N GLN A 189 -22.05 -28.78 17.02
CA GLN A 189 -21.59 -28.36 18.34
C GLN A 189 -20.55 -27.24 18.18
N ALA A 190 -20.81 -26.09 18.80
CA ALA A 190 -19.91 -24.95 18.76
C ALA A 190 -18.46 -25.35 19.12
N SER A 191 -17.51 -24.85 18.33
CA SER A 191 -16.07 -25.03 18.48
C SER A 191 -15.54 -26.46 18.31
N THR A 192 -16.34 -27.39 17.79
CA THR A 192 -15.81 -28.70 17.35
C THR A 192 -15.24 -28.62 15.94
N PHE A 193 -14.12 -29.29 15.69
CA PHE A 193 -13.48 -29.27 14.37
C PHE A 193 -14.10 -30.32 13.44
N VAL A 194 -14.42 -29.90 12.21
CA VAL A 194 -14.86 -30.75 11.10
C VAL A 194 -13.85 -30.66 9.95
N SER A 195 -13.85 -31.62 9.02
CA SER A 195 -13.00 -31.52 7.82
C SER A 195 -13.36 -30.27 7.01
N MET A 196 -12.36 -29.43 6.68
CA MET A 196 -12.58 -28.26 5.81
C MET A 196 -13.05 -28.70 4.42
N LYS A 197 -12.50 -29.81 3.92
CA LYS A 197 -12.88 -30.37 2.62
C LYS A 197 -14.35 -30.80 2.59
N GLU A 198 -14.79 -31.56 3.60
CA GLU A 198 -16.19 -32.02 3.69
C GLU A 198 -17.13 -30.83 3.90
N ALA A 199 -16.73 -29.84 4.70
CA ALA A 199 -17.48 -28.61 4.86
C ALA A 199 -17.64 -27.87 3.52
N ALA A 200 -16.58 -27.75 2.73
CA ALA A 200 -16.63 -27.12 1.42
C ALA A 200 -17.49 -27.90 0.40
N GLU A 201 -17.38 -29.22 0.36
CA GLU A 201 -18.18 -30.09 -0.51
C GLU A 201 -19.67 -30.05 -0.17
N SER A 202 -20.00 -29.95 1.13
CA SER A 202 -21.37 -29.88 1.63
C SER A 202 -21.92 -28.45 1.75
N PHE A 203 -21.18 -27.43 1.28
CA PHE A 203 -21.61 -26.04 1.42
C PHE A 203 -22.95 -25.80 0.69
N PRO A 204 -23.95 -25.18 1.36
CA PRO A 204 -25.34 -25.19 0.88
C PRO A 204 -25.57 -24.54 -0.49
N ILE A 205 -24.72 -23.58 -0.89
CA ILE A 205 -24.88 -22.80 -2.11
C ILE A 205 -23.69 -23.08 -3.02
N ASN A 206 -23.90 -23.71 -4.18
CA ASN A 206 -22.87 -23.97 -5.19
C ASN A 206 -21.64 -24.77 -4.70
N GLY A 207 -21.76 -25.55 -3.61
CA GLY A 207 -20.71 -26.43 -3.09
C GLY A 207 -19.37 -25.72 -2.88
N VAL A 208 -18.28 -26.35 -3.33
CA VAL A 208 -16.90 -25.83 -3.14
C VAL A 208 -16.72 -24.42 -3.72
N VAL A 209 -17.36 -24.10 -4.86
CA VAL A 209 -17.25 -22.77 -5.47
C VAL A 209 -17.89 -21.71 -4.59
N GLY A 210 -19.07 -22.00 -4.04
CA GLY A 210 -19.72 -21.08 -3.11
C GLY A 210 -19.00 -20.97 -1.78
N PHE A 211 -18.43 -22.07 -1.27
CA PHE A 211 -17.64 -22.06 -0.04
C PHE A 211 -16.44 -21.12 -0.17
N ARG A 212 -15.73 -21.19 -1.30
CA ARG A 212 -14.60 -20.31 -1.59
C ARG A 212 -15.04 -18.84 -1.66
N SER A 213 -16.09 -18.54 -2.41
CA SER A 213 -16.63 -17.16 -2.51
C SER A 213 -17.06 -16.61 -1.16
N TRP A 214 -17.75 -17.42 -0.35
CA TRP A 214 -18.15 -17.07 1.00
C TRP A 214 -16.95 -16.79 1.91
N LEU A 215 -15.94 -17.67 1.91
CA LEU A 215 -14.78 -17.51 2.76
C LEU A 215 -13.91 -16.32 2.32
N THR A 216 -13.75 -16.09 1.02
CA THR A 216 -13.09 -14.88 0.50
C THR A 216 -13.80 -13.63 1.02
N ARG A 217 -15.14 -13.56 0.95
CA ARG A 217 -15.93 -12.42 1.47
C ARG A 217 -15.74 -12.19 2.97
N LEU A 218 -15.55 -13.24 3.75
CA LEU A 218 -15.27 -13.09 5.19
C LEU A 218 -13.88 -12.49 5.43
N CYS A 219 -12.91 -12.83 4.58
CA CYS A 219 -11.51 -12.42 4.69
C CYS A 219 -11.17 -11.12 3.94
N THR A 220 -12.11 -10.51 3.21
CA THR A 220 -11.87 -9.24 2.50
C THR A 220 -12.94 -8.19 2.81
N ILE A 221 -12.59 -6.92 2.58
CA ILE A 221 -13.54 -5.84 2.37
C ILE A 221 -14.13 -6.01 0.97
N THR A 222 -15.45 -5.91 0.85
CA THR A 222 -16.14 -6.04 -0.43
C THR A 222 -16.43 -4.68 -1.07
N LEU A 223 -16.88 -4.71 -2.34
CA LEU A 223 -17.47 -3.54 -2.98
C LEU A 223 -18.66 -3.00 -2.16
N GLU A 224 -19.53 -3.88 -1.64
CA GLU A 224 -20.68 -3.46 -0.84
C GLU A 224 -20.26 -2.74 0.45
N ASP A 225 -19.22 -3.25 1.13
CA ASP A 225 -18.67 -2.59 2.31
C ASP A 225 -18.09 -1.21 1.97
N SER A 226 -17.39 -1.12 0.83
CA SER A 226 -16.76 0.13 0.37
C SER A 226 -17.78 1.21 0.01
N LEU A 227 -18.93 0.85 -0.57
CA LEU A 227 -19.96 1.82 -0.98
C LEU A 227 -20.74 2.42 0.20
N LYS A 228 -20.71 1.80 1.39
CA LYS A 228 -21.50 2.24 2.56
C LYS A 228 -20.77 3.28 3.42
N HIS A 229 -20.23 4.35 2.81
CA HIS A 229 -19.49 5.41 3.52
C HIS A 229 -20.26 6.03 4.71
N TYR A 230 -21.58 6.07 4.64
CA TYR A 230 -22.45 6.64 5.69
C TYR A 230 -22.37 5.89 7.04
N HIS A 231 -21.77 4.70 7.10
CA HIS A 231 -21.50 4.00 8.36
C HIS A 231 -20.25 4.50 9.11
N GLY A 232 -19.42 5.36 8.49
CA GLY A 232 -18.26 5.97 9.13
C GLY A 232 -17.03 5.06 9.23
N VAL A 233 -15.94 5.60 9.79
CA VAL A 233 -14.60 4.97 9.88
C VAL A 233 -14.61 3.75 10.81
N ASP A 234 -15.22 3.86 11.99
CA ASP A 234 -15.23 2.77 12.98
C ASP A 234 -15.91 1.49 12.45
N ALA A 235 -16.99 1.64 11.69
CA ALA A 235 -17.71 0.50 11.14
C ALA A 235 -16.88 -0.28 10.10
N ILE A 236 -16.08 0.43 9.27
CA ILE A 236 -15.23 -0.26 8.30
C ILE A 236 -14.00 -0.87 8.98
N TRP A 237 -13.44 -0.23 10.01
CA TRP A 237 -12.38 -0.83 10.81
C TRP A 237 -12.82 -2.09 11.56
N GLN A 238 -14.06 -2.14 12.04
CA GLN A 238 -14.62 -3.37 12.62
C GLN A 238 -14.68 -4.50 11.58
N LYS A 239 -15.16 -4.21 10.36
CA LYS A 239 -15.17 -5.20 9.27
C LYS A 239 -13.73 -5.63 8.91
N PHE A 240 -12.82 -4.68 8.78
CA PHE A 240 -11.41 -4.92 8.47
C PHE A 240 -10.75 -5.84 9.52
N GLY A 241 -10.89 -5.53 10.81
CA GLY A 241 -10.36 -6.37 11.90
C GLY A 241 -10.93 -7.79 11.91
N ASN A 242 -12.22 -7.96 11.56
CA ASN A 242 -12.86 -9.27 11.49
C ASN A 242 -12.29 -10.17 10.37
N CYS A 243 -11.71 -9.59 9.30
CA CYS A 243 -11.09 -10.35 8.22
C CYS A 243 -9.90 -11.19 8.72
N PHE A 244 -9.04 -10.59 9.55
CA PHE A 244 -7.80 -11.21 10.03
C PHE A 244 -8.01 -12.45 10.88
N GLY A 245 -9.05 -12.49 11.72
CA GLY A 245 -9.28 -13.63 12.63
C GLY A 245 -9.44 -14.96 11.88
N THR A 246 -10.16 -14.92 10.76
CA THR A 246 -10.38 -16.09 9.90
C THR A 246 -9.15 -16.34 9.03
N LEU A 247 -8.66 -15.30 8.35
CA LEU A 247 -7.56 -15.37 7.40
C LEU A 247 -6.25 -15.89 8.04
N ASN A 248 -5.84 -15.29 9.16
CA ASN A 248 -4.58 -15.64 9.83
C ASN A 248 -4.60 -17.08 10.36
N SER A 249 -5.77 -17.66 10.63
CA SER A 249 -5.86 -19.07 11.03
C SER A 249 -5.55 -20.06 9.89
N LEU A 250 -5.62 -19.62 8.63
CA LEU A 250 -5.14 -20.37 7.46
C LEU A 250 -3.66 -20.12 7.20
N GLU A 251 -3.25 -18.85 7.21
CA GLU A 251 -1.90 -18.43 6.81
C GLU A 251 -0.83 -18.86 7.80
N TYR A 252 -1.16 -19.03 9.08
CA TYR A 252 -0.22 -19.47 10.12
C TYR A 252 -0.09 -20.99 10.23
N TYR A 253 -0.23 -21.68 9.09
CA TYR A 253 0.11 -23.09 8.92
C TYR A 253 1.16 -23.26 7.83
N GLU A 254 2.26 -23.92 8.16
CA GLU A 254 3.48 -23.97 7.32
C GLU A 254 3.25 -24.27 5.82
N PRO A 255 2.53 -25.33 5.42
CA PRO A 255 2.33 -25.64 4.00
C PRO A 255 1.60 -24.52 3.24
N VAL A 256 0.62 -23.87 3.88
CA VAL A 256 -0.15 -22.78 3.29
C VAL A 256 0.72 -21.53 3.17
N LEU A 257 1.46 -21.20 4.25
CA LEU A 257 2.38 -20.06 4.26
C LEU A 257 3.43 -20.16 3.15
N ARG A 258 4.10 -21.31 3.04
CA ARG A 258 5.16 -21.53 2.03
C ARG A 258 4.62 -21.31 0.61
N SER A 259 3.46 -21.89 0.30
CA SER A 259 2.83 -21.70 -1.02
C SER A 259 2.44 -20.24 -1.26
N ALA A 260 1.83 -19.58 -0.28
CA ALA A 260 1.41 -18.18 -0.38
C ALA A 260 2.61 -17.24 -0.58
N MET A 261 3.70 -17.45 0.14
CA MET A 261 4.95 -16.71 -0.01
C MET A 261 5.58 -16.82 -1.40
N ARG A 262 5.64 -18.04 -1.96
CA ARG A 262 6.17 -18.26 -3.31
C ARG A 262 5.38 -17.50 -4.38
N LYS A 263 4.07 -17.36 -4.18
CA LYS A 263 3.22 -16.52 -5.04
C LYS A 263 3.48 -15.04 -4.77
N LEU A 264 3.49 -14.62 -3.51
CA LEU A 264 3.75 -13.23 -3.10
C LEU A 264 5.01 -12.66 -3.74
N PHE A 265 6.17 -13.33 -3.61
CA PHE A 265 7.42 -12.82 -4.19
C PHE A 265 7.41 -12.77 -5.71
N ARG A 266 6.74 -13.73 -6.36
CA ARG A 266 6.57 -13.74 -7.81
C ARG A 266 5.72 -12.56 -8.26
N ASP A 267 4.58 -12.35 -7.62
CA ASP A 267 3.63 -11.30 -7.96
C ASP A 267 4.26 -9.93 -7.75
N LEU A 268 4.92 -9.70 -6.62
CA LEU A 268 5.65 -8.46 -6.34
C LEU A 268 6.72 -8.18 -7.39
N ARG A 269 7.52 -9.19 -7.75
CA ARG A 269 8.58 -9.00 -8.75
C ARG A 269 8.01 -8.73 -10.14
N GLN A 270 6.92 -9.40 -10.52
CA GLN A 270 6.19 -9.16 -11.76
C GLN A 270 5.53 -7.77 -11.79
N ASP A 271 5.18 -7.24 -10.63
CA ASP A 271 4.64 -5.89 -10.44
C ASP A 271 5.74 -4.81 -10.35
N GLY A 272 6.98 -5.13 -10.71
CA GLY A 272 8.08 -4.15 -10.73
C GLY A 272 8.64 -3.78 -9.34
N VAL A 273 8.27 -4.52 -8.28
CA VAL A 273 8.83 -4.36 -6.93
C VAL A 273 10.10 -5.21 -6.78
N GLN A 274 11.17 -4.59 -6.27
CA GLN A 274 12.47 -5.22 -6.09
C GLN A 274 12.84 -5.42 -4.63
N TRP A 275 12.26 -4.64 -3.71
CA TRP A 275 12.51 -4.76 -2.26
C TRP A 275 11.23 -4.54 -1.46
N VAL A 276 11.12 -5.16 -0.28
CA VAL A 276 10.00 -4.92 0.64
C VAL A 276 10.43 -4.75 2.10
N ASP A 277 9.87 -3.75 2.78
CA ASP A 277 9.88 -3.64 4.24
C ASP A 277 8.48 -4.01 4.78
N PHE A 278 8.25 -5.30 5.06
CA PHE A 278 6.98 -5.81 5.56
C PHE A 278 6.73 -5.41 7.02
N ARG A 279 5.48 -5.15 7.38
CA ARG A 279 4.99 -5.20 8.77
C ARG A 279 4.46 -6.59 9.04
N SER A 280 4.73 -7.10 10.24
CA SER A 280 4.04 -8.29 10.74
C SER A 280 3.82 -8.19 12.23
N VAL A 281 2.62 -8.59 12.68
CA VAL A 281 2.20 -8.52 14.07
C VAL A 281 2.71 -9.71 14.88
N PHE A 282 3.02 -10.85 14.26
CA PHE A 282 3.42 -12.06 14.99
C PHE A 282 2.52 -12.34 16.21
N ALA A 283 1.19 -12.26 16.02
CA ALA A 283 0.19 -12.43 17.08
C ALA A 283 -0.43 -13.84 17.11
N GLN A 284 -0.44 -14.52 15.96
CA GLN A 284 -1.14 -15.77 15.79
C GLN A 284 -0.19 -16.94 16.08
N ALA A 285 -0.73 -17.98 16.71
CA ALA A 285 0.02 -19.20 16.95
C ALA A 285 0.38 -19.86 15.62
N TYR A 286 1.66 -20.19 15.43
CA TYR A 286 2.17 -20.79 14.20
C TYR A 286 2.21 -22.32 14.30
N PHE A 287 1.81 -23.03 13.26
CA PHE A 287 1.78 -24.49 13.24
C PHE A 287 2.66 -25.05 12.12
N LEU A 288 3.60 -25.92 12.49
CA LEU A 288 4.43 -26.68 11.55
C LEU A 288 3.61 -27.77 10.87
N GLU A 289 4.07 -28.21 9.70
CA GLU A 289 3.42 -29.28 8.94
C GLU A 289 3.23 -30.54 9.80
N GLY A 290 1.98 -31.05 9.86
CA GLY A 290 1.66 -32.25 10.62
C GLY A 290 1.58 -32.08 12.15
N CYS A 291 1.79 -30.87 12.68
CA CYS A 291 1.72 -30.57 14.11
C CYS A 291 0.36 -30.00 14.52
N GLU A 292 -0.25 -30.55 15.58
CA GLU A 292 -1.50 -30.03 16.16
C GLU A 292 -1.25 -29.01 17.27
N GLU A 293 -0.04 -29.01 17.85
CA GLU A 293 0.41 -28.04 18.83
C GLU A 293 1.19 -26.91 18.12
N PRO A 294 1.05 -25.66 18.59
CA PRO A 294 1.76 -24.55 17.98
C PRO A 294 3.25 -24.59 18.30
N ALA A 295 4.05 -24.02 17.39
CA ALA A 295 5.43 -23.69 17.65
C ALA A 295 5.52 -22.77 18.90
N PRO A 296 6.57 -22.93 19.73
CA PRO A 296 6.68 -22.20 20.99
C PRO A 296 6.98 -20.71 20.81
N ASP A 297 7.56 -20.34 19.68
CA ASP A 297 7.95 -18.99 19.29
C ASP A 297 7.91 -18.84 17.76
N TYR A 298 8.37 -17.69 17.24
CA TYR A 298 8.35 -17.37 15.81
C TYR A 298 9.63 -17.76 15.07
N LYS A 299 10.53 -18.56 15.67
CA LYS A 299 11.78 -18.96 15.01
C LYS A 299 11.52 -19.75 13.74
N ASP A 300 10.63 -20.73 13.80
CA ASP A 300 10.29 -21.53 12.64
C ASP A 300 9.61 -20.69 11.56
N PHE A 301 8.73 -19.77 11.93
CA PHE A 301 8.09 -18.84 11.01
C PHE A 301 9.15 -17.99 10.27
N LEU A 302 10.09 -17.38 10.98
CA LEU A 302 11.16 -16.57 10.38
C LEU A 302 12.17 -17.38 9.58
N ARG A 303 12.51 -18.60 10.03
CA ARG A 303 13.34 -19.55 9.27
C ARG A 303 12.70 -19.86 7.93
N ILE A 304 11.40 -20.17 7.93
CA ILE A 304 10.64 -20.49 6.72
C ILE A 304 10.57 -19.28 5.79
N LEU A 305 10.36 -18.09 6.36
CA LEU A 305 10.40 -16.86 5.58
C LEU A 305 11.76 -16.68 4.86
N GLN A 306 12.85 -16.91 5.57
CA GLN A 306 14.20 -16.82 5.02
C GLN A 306 14.47 -17.88 3.95
N GLU A 307 14.08 -19.14 4.20
CA GLU A 307 14.21 -20.25 3.25
C GLU A 307 13.50 -19.96 1.92
N GLU A 308 12.23 -19.52 1.98
CA GLU A 308 11.44 -19.24 0.78
C GLU A 308 11.95 -17.99 0.03
N LEU A 309 12.48 -17.00 0.74
CA LEU A 309 13.11 -15.82 0.15
C LEU A 309 14.40 -16.19 -0.60
N GLU A 310 15.28 -16.96 0.04
CA GLU A 310 16.53 -17.42 -0.56
C GLU A 310 16.25 -18.35 -1.74
N ALA A 311 15.28 -19.26 -1.61
CA ALA A 311 14.84 -20.12 -2.69
C ALA A 311 14.34 -19.31 -3.90
N PHE A 312 13.48 -18.30 -3.68
CA PHE A 312 12.98 -17.45 -4.76
C PHE A 312 14.09 -16.68 -5.47
N ARG A 313 15.02 -16.08 -4.71
CA ARG A 313 16.18 -15.35 -5.27
C ARG A 313 17.14 -16.26 -6.03
N GLY A 314 17.14 -17.56 -5.75
CA GLY A 314 17.88 -18.57 -6.50
C GLY A 314 17.26 -18.95 -7.85
N LEU A 315 15.99 -18.60 -8.11
CA LEU A 315 15.31 -18.83 -9.39
C LEU A 315 15.61 -17.69 -10.39
N ASP A 316 15.56 -17.98 -11.68
CA ASP A 316 15.77 -16.97 -12.74
C ASP A 316 14.83 -15.76 -12.60
N GLN A 317 13.56 -16.02 -12.30
CA GLN A 317 12.54 -14.98 -12.07
C GLN A 317 12.79 -14.12 -10.83
N GLY A 318 13.65 -14.55 -9.90
CA GLY A 318 13.94 -13.85 -8.65
C GLY A 318 15.31 -13.18 -8.59
N LYS A 319 16.13 -13.28 -9.64
CA LYS A 319 17.52 -12.76 -9.66
C LYS A 319 17.63 -11.26 -9.36
N ASP A 320 16.67 -10.48 -9.85
CA ASP A 320 16.63 -9.02 -9.62
C ASP A 320 15.78 -8.63 -8.41
N PHE A 321 15.25 -9.60 -7.66
CA PHE A 321 14.57 -9.33 -6.41
C PHE A 321 15.62 -9.14 -5.31
N TRP A 322 15.77 -7.90 -4.86
CA TRP A 322 16.78 -7.49 -3.89
C TRP A 322 16.57 -8.07 -2.50
N GLY A 323 15.33 -8.42 -2.15
CA GLY A 323 14.96 -9.10 -0.90
C GLY A 323 13.83 -8.43 -0.13
N CYS A 324 13.60 -8.88 1.10
CA CYS A 324 12.69 -8.22 2.02
C CYS A 324 13.20 -8.30 3.46
N ARG A 325 12.66 -7.42 4.32
CA ARG A 325 12.85 -7.42 5.77
C ARG A 325 11.53 -7.14 6.47
N PHE A 326 11.52 -7.32 7.78
CA PHE A 326 10.34 -7.24 8.63
C PHE A 326 10.51 -6.20 9.73
N ILE A 327 9.56 -5.28 9.77
CA ILE A 327 9.28 -4.39 10.88
C ILE A 327 8.33 -5.14 11.79
N TRP A 328 8.81 -5.44 13.00
CA TRP A 328 8.06 -6.16 14.01
C TRP A 328 7.02 -5.24 14.64
N THR A 329 5.75 -5.64 14.67
CA THR A 329 4.68 -4.73 15.10
C THR A 329 3.92 -5.24 16.30
N SER A 330 3.41 -4.36 17.15
CA SER A 330 2.40 -4.70 18.17
C SER A 330 1.08 -4.04 17.86
N LEU A 331 -0.02 -4.68 18.27
CA LEU A 331 -1.34 -4.05 18.21
C LEU A 331 -1.43 -2.99 19.30
N ARG A 332 -1.74 -1.74 18.91
CA ARG A 332 -1.75 -0.60 19.84
C ARG A 332 -2.79 -0.73 20.95
N PHE A 333 -3.86 -1.48 20.74
CA PHE A 333 -4.89 -1.74 21.77
C PHE A 333 -4.50 -2.83 22.79
N TRP A 334 -3.35 -3.49 22.64
CA TRP A 334 -2.88 -4.47 23.61
C TRP A 334 -2.46 -3.84 24.95
N GLY A 335 -2.60 -4.62 26.02
CA GLY A 335 -2.15 -4.22 27.34
C GLY A 335 -0.62 -4.17 27.44
N LYS A 336 -0.11 -3.28 28.31
CA LYS A 336 1.33 -3.05 28.57
C LYS A 336 2.16 -4.34 28.69
N LYS A 337 1.69 -5.33 29.46
CA LYS A 337 2.41 -6.61 29.63
C LYS A 337 2.61 -7.32 28.30
N GLN A 338 1.57 -7.40 27.48
CA GLN A 338 1.62 -8.10 26.19
C GLN A 338 2.59 -7.41 25.23
N ILE A 339 2.55 -6.07 25.14
CA ILE A 339 3.49 -5.30 24.31
C ILE A 339 4.94 -5.50 24.77
N VAL A 340 5.19 -5.45 26.08
CA VAL A 340 6.54 -5.65 26.62
C VAL A 340 7.07 -7.07 26.36
N GLU A 341 6.23 -8.11 26.49
CA GLU A 341 6.64 -9.47 26.10
C GLU A 341 6.90 -9.55 24.59
N HIS A 342 6.10 -8.88 23.76
CA HIS A 342 6.28 -8.84 22.32
C HIS A 342 7.59 -8.15 21.90
N MET A 343 7.95 -7.06 22.57
CA MET A 343 9.22 -6.37 22.43
C MET A 343 10.42 -7.27 22.82
N LYS A 344 10.29 -8.11 23.85
CA LYS A 344 11.33 -9.10 24.18
C LYS A 344 11.49 -10.13 23.07
N SER A 345 10.38 -10.65 22.53
CA SER A 345 10.39 -11.56 21.40
C SER A 345 11.06 -10.91 20.17
N CYS A 346 10.75 -9.65 19.87
CA CYS A 346 11.40 -8.88 18.81
C CYS A 346 12.93 -8.84 18.98
N ILE A 347 13.44 -8.51 20.17
CA ILE A 347 14.89 -8.47 20.44
C ILE A 347 15.51 -9.85 20.26
N GLU A 348 14.86 -10.90 20.77
CA GLU A 348 15.38 -12.25 20.66
C GLU A 348 15.39 -12.75 19.21
N MET A 349 14.34 -12.46 18.44
CA MET A 349 14.29 -12.78 17.02
C MET A 349 15.29 -11.95 16.21
N LYS A 350 15.49 -10.68 16.53
CA LYS A 350 16.53 -9.84 15.91
C LYS A 350 17.93 -10.41 16.11
N LYS A 351 18.24 -10.99 17.28
CA LYS A 351 19.53 -11.63 17.53
C LYS A 351 19.74 -12.89 16.70
N GLN A 352 18.68 -13.64 16.41
CA GLN A 352 18.75 -14.89 15.65
C GLN A 352 18.66 -14.66 14.13
N PHE A 353 17.90 -13.65 13.72
CA PHE A 353 17.65 -13.27 12.32
C PHE A 353 18.00 -11.79 12.10
N PRO A 354 19.28 -11.40 12.27
CA PRO A 354 19.70 -10.00 12.22
C PRO A 354 19.39 -9.33 10.88
N ASP A 355 19.49 -10.08 9.79
CA ASP A 355 19.23 -9.58 8.44
C ASP A 355 17.74 -9.54 8.11
N LEU A 356 16.86 -10.19 8.89
CA LEU A 356 15.44 -10.26 8.59
C LEU A 356 14.62 -9.22 9.35
N ILE A 357 14.94 -8.93 10.63
CA ILE A 357 14.22 -7.93 11.43
C ILE A 357 14.90 -6.56 11.27
N CYS A 358 14.19 -5.54 10.76
CA CYS A 358 14.77 -4.21 10.48
C CYS A 358 14.21 -3.06 11.33
N GLY A 359 13.14 -3.28 12.10
CA GLY A 359 12.54 -2.21 12.90
C GLY A 359 11.37 -2.65 13.76
N TYR A 360 10.73 -1.67 14.39
CA TYR A 360 9.56 -1.83 15.23
C TYR A 360 8.47 -0.78 14.96
N ASP A 361 7.20 -1.15 15.12
CA ASP A 361 6.02 -0.30 14.88
C ASP A 361 4.83 -0.70 15.78
N CYS A 362 3.80 0.15 15.84
CA CYS A 362 2.52 -0.08 16.51
C CYS A 362 1.34 0.15 15.55
N VAL A 363 0.56 -0.90 15.30
CA VAL A 363 -0.46 -0.96 14.25
C VAL A 363 -1.85 -1.24 14.81
N GLY A 364 -2.87 -1.21 13.95
CA GLY A 364 -4.30 -1.26 14.29
C GLY A 364 -4.92 0.14 14.29
N GLN A 365 -6.26 0.20 14.32
CA GLN A 365 -7.01 1.46 14.19
C GLN A 365 -6.42 2.55 15.10
N GLU A 366 -5.96 3.65 14.48
CA GLU A 366 -5.32 4.73 15.22
C GLU A 366 -6.30 5.42 16.15
N ASP A 367 -7.47 5.77 15.61
CA ASP A 367 -8.63 6.29 16.34
C ASP A 367 -9.17 5.25 17.32
N GLY A 368 -9.35 5.66 18.59
CA GLY A 368 -9.82 4.78 19.66
C GLY A 368 -8.79 3.75 20.16
N GLY A 369 -7.61 3.67 19.53
CA GLY A 369 -6.46 2.90 20.01
C GLY A 369 -5.63 3.65 21.06
N ARG A 370 -4.61 2.99 21.64
CA ARG A 370 -3.67 3.67 22.56
C ARG A 370 -2.73 4.57 21.73
N PRO A 371 -2.62 5.87 22.03
CA PRO A 371 -1.68 6.76 21.33
C PRO A 371 -0.23 6.44 21.70
N LEU A 372 0.71 6.90 20.87
CA LEU A 372 2.15 6.77 21.08
C LEU A 372 2.59 7.42 22.40
N ALA A 373 1.97 8.54 22.79
CA ALA A 373 2.16 9.18 24.09
C ALA A 373 1.97 8.19 25.27
N ASP A 374 0.95 7.34 25.22
CA ASP A 374 0.67 6.36 26.27
C ASP A 374 1.67 5.20 26.27
N LEU A 375 2.19 4.83 25.10
CA LEU A 375 3.21 3.78 24.92
C LEU A 375 4.66 4.28 25.12
N THR A 376 4.84 5.56 25.40
CA THR A 376 6.15 6.20 25.51
C THR A 376 7.08 5.51 26.51
N PRO A 377 6.64 5.13 27.74
CA PRO A 377 7.50 4.40 28.67
C PRO A 377 8.02 3.07 28.11
N GLU A 378 7.16 2.31 27.42
CA GLU A 378 7.49 1.05 26.75
C GLU A 378 8.51 1.27 25.62
N PHE A 379 8.38 2.33 24.81
CA PHE A 379 9.35 2.66 23.75
C PHE A 379 10.73 3.04 24.29
N PHE A 380 10.80 3.83 25.36
CA PHE A 380 12.08 4.14 26.01
C PHE A 380 12.70 2.91 26.68
N TRP A 381 11.88 2.06 27.29
CA TRP A 381 12.32 0.78 27.81
C TRP A 381 12.87 -0.11 26.69
N PHE A 382 12.19 -0.19 25.55
CA PHE A 382 12.60 -1.00 24.40
C PHE A 382 13.94 -0.55 23.85
N LYS A 383 14.10 0.75 23.57
CA LYS A 383 15.39 1.33 23.14
C LYS A 383 16.52 1.00 24.11
N LYS A 384 16.26 1.10 25.42
CA LYS A 384 17.24 0.72 26.45
C LYS A 384 17.62 -0.76 26.35
N ARG A 385 16.64 -1.66 26.17
CA ARG A 385 16.90 -3.10 26.02
C ARG A 385 17.65 -3.43 24.73
N CYS A 386 17.31 -2.78 23.62
CA CYS A 386 18.06 -2.94 22.37
C CYS A 386 19.54 -2.60 22.55
N MET A 387 19.85 -1.47 23.22
CA MET A 387 21.23 -1.11 23.55
C MET A 387 21.92 -2.12 24.48
N GLU A 388 21.24 -2.59 25.53
CA GLU A 388 21.78 -3.60 26.45
C GLU A 388 22.09 -4.93 25.75
N HIS A 389 21.31 -5.28 24.73
CA HIS A 389 21.48 -6.50 23.94
C HIS A 389 22.36 -6.31 22.69
N GLY A 390 22.86 -5.10 22.44
CA GLY A 390 23.71 -4.80 21.29
C GLY A 390 23.01 -4.92 19.93
N VAL A 391 21.69 -4.70 19.88
CA VAL A 391 20.90 -4.71 18.64
C VAL A 391 20.41 -3.31 18.30
N ASP A 392 20.34 -2.99 17.01
CA ASP A 392 19.73 -1.75 16.51
C ASP A 392 18.36 -2.06 15.89
N ILE A 393 17.31 -1.49 16.48
CA ILE A 393 15.92 -1.65 16.04
C ILE A 393 15.26 -0.25 16.01
N PRO A 394 15.26 0.42 14.84
CA PRO A 394 14.63 1.73 14.68
C PRO A 394 13.10 1.64 14.64
N PHE A 395 12.44 2.80 14.76
CA PHE A 395 10.98 2.91 14.64
C PHE A 395 10.53 3.33 13.25
N PHE A 396 9.36 2.84 12.85
CA PHE A 396 8.65 3.12 11.59
C PHE A 396 7.15 3.34 11.84
N PHE A 397 6.83 4.28 12.73
CA PHE A 397 5.49 4.39 13.30
C PHE A 397 4.40 4.68 12.26
N HIS A 398 3.28 3.95 12.36
CA HIS A 398 1.98 4.48 11.95
C HIS A 398 1.64 5.71 12.80
N ALA A 399 1.38 6.84 12.14
CA ALA A 399 0.95 8.06 12.80
C ALA A 399 0.20 8.99 11.85
N GLY A 400 -0.86 9.61 12.36
CA GLY A 400 -1.67 10.58 11.62
C GLY A 400 -2.58 9.95 10.56
N GLU A 401 -2.87 8.65 10.63
CA GLU A 401 -3.91 7.98 9.87
C GLU A 401 -5.29 8.26 10.50
N CYS A 402 -5.69 9.54 10.49
CA CYS A 402 -6.94 9.98 11.09
C CYS A 402 -7.53 11.19 10.36
N LEU A 403 -8.83 11.41 10.57
CA LEU A 403 -9.53 12.60 10.08
C LEU A 403 -9.43 13.78 11.06
N GLY A 404 -9.09 13.52 12.33
CA GLY A 404 -8.97 14.49 13.41
C GLY A 404 -7.84 15.51 13.21
N ASP A 405 -7.85 16.53 14.05
CA ASP A 405 -6.79 17.54 14.18
C ASP A 405 -6.78 18.03 15.63
N GLY A 406 -5.60 17.99 16.28
CA GLY A 406 -5.40 18.49 17.63
C GLY A 406 -5.92 17.57 18.76
N ASP A 407 -6.29 16.33 18.45
CA ASP A 407 -6.63 15.30 19.44
C ASP A 407 -5.44 14.37 19.75
N GLU A 408 -5.64 13.39 20.63
CA GLU A 408 -4.58 12.45 21.02
C GLU A 408 -4.14 11.51 19.89
N THR A 409 -5.02 11.21 18.92
CA THR A 409 -4.66 10.39 17.76
C THR A 409 -3.72 11.18 16.85
N ASP A 410 -4.12 12.38 16.45
CA ASP A 410 -3.34 13.24 15.56
C ASP A 410 -2.00 13.65 16.19
N ASN A 411 -1.96 13.78 17.52
CA ASN A 411 -0.73 14.03 18.27
C ASN A 411 0.34 12.93 18.12
N ASN A 412 -0.01 11.73 17.64
CA ASN A 412 0.96 10.69 17.30
C ASN A 412 2.00 11.16 16.27
N LEU A 413 1.67 12.12 15.39
CA LEU A 413 2.65 12.72 14.47
C LEU A 413 3.79 13.41 15.22
N PHE A 414 3.49 14.13 16.30
CA PHE A 414 4.49 14.81 17.12
C PHE A 414 5.38 13.77 17.82
N ASP A 415 4.75 12.77 18.43
CA ASP A 415 5.46 11.71 19.15
C ASP A 415 6.35 10.89 18.21
N ALA A 416 5.87 10.50 17.03
CA ALA A 416 6.65 9.74 16.06
C ALA A 416 7.93 10.51 15.64
N ILE A 417 7.81 11.81 15.39
CA ILE A 417 8.94 12.68 15.04
C ILE A 417 9.91 12.84 16.23
N LEU A 418 9.41 13.03 17.46
CA LEU A 418 10.24 13.17 18.66
C LEU A 418 10.93 11.87 19.07
N LEU A 419 10.27 10.73 18.86
CA LEU A 419 10.83 9.39 19.05
C LEU A 419 11.86 9.03 17.97
N GLY A 420 12.04 9.87 16.95
CA GLY A 420 13.06 9.72 15.93
C GLY A 420 12.76 8.60 14.93
N THR A 421 11.48 8.46 14.54
CA THR A 421 11.08 7.52 13.49
C THR A 421 11.83 7.80 12.18
N ARG A 422 12.13 6.76 11.40
CA ARG A 422 12.79 6.91 10.09
C ARG A 422 11.78 7.26 8.99
N ARG A 423 10.57 6.73 9.11
CA ARG A 423 9.44 6.92 8.20
C ARG A 423 8.16 6.97 9.01
N ILE A 424 7.11 7.56 8.45
CA ILE A 424 5.77 7.62 9.04
C ILE A 424 4.83 6.86 8.10
N GLY A 425 4.16 5.86 8.64
CA GLY A 425 3.05 5.17 7.98
C GLY A 425 1.85 6.10 7.85
N HIS A 426 1.31 6.22 6.63
CA HIS A 426 0.26 7.13 6.18
C HIS A 426 0.59 8.61 6.27
N GLY A 427 0.74 9.17 7.49
CA GLY A 427 0.89 10.61 7.69
C GLY A 427 -0.29 11.41 7.11
N PHE A 428 -1.49 10.84 7.08
CA PHE A 428 -2.65 11.37 6.35
C PHE A 428 -3.05 12.77 6.83
N SER A 429 -3.03 13.04 8.14
CA SER A 429 -3.36 14.35 8.73
C SER A 429 -2.21 15.36 8.70
N LEU A 430 -1.00 14.97 8.27
CA LEU A 430 0.21 15.81 8.36
C LEU A 430 0.07 17.17 7.65
N TYR A 431 -0.72 17.26 6.58
CA TYR A 431 -0.92 18.49 5.82
C TYR A 431 -1.56 19.63 6.65
N LYS A 432 -2.16 19.30 7.79
CA LYS A 432 -2.73 20.26 8.76
C LYS A 432 -1.67 20.88 9.67
N HIS A 433 -0.46 20.31 9.69
CA HIS A 433 0.63 20.66 10.60
C HIS A 433 1.81 21.31 9.86
N PRO A 434 1.78 22.64 9.62
CA PRO A 434 2.83 23.31 8.85
C PRO A 434 4.21 23.20 9.51
N LEU A 435 4.29 23.24 10.84
CA LEU A 435 5.56 23.05 11.55
C LEU A 435 6.11 21.64 11.36
N LEU A 436 5.26 20.62 11.51
CA LEU A 436 5.69 19.22 11.35
C LEU A 436 6.07 18.91 9.90
N THR A 437 5.38 19.51 8.93
CA THR A 437 5.73 19.44 7.51
C THR A 437 7.19 19.88 7.28
N GLU A 438 7.62 21.00 7.87
CA GLU A 438 9.02 21.44 7.77
C GLU A 438 10.00 20.54 8.55
N MET A 439 9.55 19.99 9.68
CA MET A 439 10.36 19.06 10.46
C MET A 439 10.63 17.75 9.71
N VAL A 440 9.63 17.14 9.07
CA VAL A 440 9.82 15.88 8.33
C VAL A 440 10.78 16.06 7.15
N LYS A 441 10.70 17.20 6.45
CA LYS A 441 11.64 17.60 5.39
C LYS A 441 13.06 17.72 5.92
N THR A 442 13.24 18.52 6.96
CA THR A 442 14.56 18.80 7.56
C THR A 442 15.20 17.54 8.13
N LYS A 443 14.38 16.68 8.77
CA LYS A 443 14.82 15.41 9.37
C LYS A 443 14.90 14.25 8.37
N ARG A 444 14.48 14.45 7.11
CA ARG A 444 14.45 13.41 6.07
C ARG A 444 13.61 12.19 6.49
N ILE A 445 12.44 12.43 7.08
CA ILE A 445 11.47 11.40 7.42
C ILE A 445 10.55 11.23 6.22
N LEU A 446 10.51 10.01 5.65
CA LEU A 446 9.63 9.69 4.52
C LEU A 446 8.19 9.46 5.01
N ILE A 447 7.21 9.92 4.24
CA ILE A 447 5.80 9.53 4.39
C ILE A 447 5.48 8.36 3.47
N GLU A 448 4.98 7.26 4.04
CA GLU A 448 4.54 6.08 3.29
C GLU A 448 3.03 6.20 3.05
N SER A 449 2.62 6.58 1.84
CA SER A 449 1.20 6.80 1.52
C SER A 449 0.58 5.56 0.90
N CYS A 450 -0.62 5.19 1.35
CA CYS A 450 -1.41 4.06 0.86
C CYS A 450 -2.81 4.54 0.41
N PRO A 451 -2.93 5.19 -0.77
CA PRO A 451 -4.14 5.94 -1.11
C PRO A 451 -5.42 5.11 -1.18
N ILE A 452 -5.35 3.89 -1.71
CA ILE A 452 -6.53 3.01 -1.78
C ILE A 452 -6.93 2.56 -0.37
N SER A 453 -5.97 2.24 0.51
CA SER A 453 -6.27 1.95 1.93
C SER A 453 -7.02 3.11 2.57
N ASN A 454 -6.53 4.35 2.40
CA ASN A 454 -7.19 5.53 2.95
C ASN A 454 -8.59 5.78 2.36
N GLU A 455 -8.83 5.42 1.10
CA GLU A 455 -10.16 5.49 0.47
C GLU A 455 -11.10 4.40 1.01
N VAL A 456 -10.67 3.14 1.00
CA VAL A 456 -11.45 1.98 1.44
C VAL A 456 -11.78 2.06 2.93
N LEU A 457 -10.84 2.52 3.75
CA LEU A 457 -11.02 2.77 5.19
C LEU A 457 -11.71 4.12 5.49
N ARG A 458 -12.22 4.80 4.45
CA ARG A 458 -13.11 5.97 4.52
C ARG A 458 -12.48 7.23 5.13
N LEU A 459 -11.17 7.39 5.00
CA LEU A 459 -10.47 8.64 5.33
C LEU A 459 -10.53 9.66 4.18
N THR A 460 -10.75 9.19 2.95
CA THR A 460 -11.09 10.05 1.81
C THR A 460 -12.23 9.42 1.01
N SER A 461 -13.03 10.25 0.34
CA SER A 461 -14.09 9.79 -0.55
C SER A 461 -13.60 9.43 -1.96
N SER A 462 -12.41 9.90 -2.32
CA SER A 462 -11.78 9.60 -3.59
C SER A 462 -10.30 9.93 -3.58
N ILE A 463 -9.55 9.34 -4.51
CA ILE A 463 -8.15 9.70 -4.75
C ILE A 463 -7.93 11.19 -5.03
N LYS A 464 -8.90 11.87 -5.66
CA LYS A 464 -8.83 13.31 -5.98
C LYS A 464 -8.85 14.20 -4.74
N ALA A 465 -9.48 13.74 -3.66
CA ALA A 465 -9.55 14.44 -2.38
C ALA A 465 -8.42 14.03 -1.41
N HIS A 466 -7.54 13.11 -1.81
CA HIS A 466 -6.44 12.65 -0.98
C HIS A 466 -5.46 13.80 -0.66
N PRO A 467 -4.92 13.91 0.57
CA PRO A 467 -4.08 15.05 0.98
C PRO A 467 -2.64 14.99 0.48
N LEU A 468 -2.15 13.83 -0.01
CA LEU A 468 -0.76 13.66 -0.44
C LEU A 468 -0.28 14.72 -1.45
N PRO A 469 -1.04 15.13 -2.49
CA PRO A 469 -0.61 16.19 -3.40
C PRO A 469 -0.26 17.51 -2.70
N ALA A 470 -0.93 17.83 -1.58
CA ALA A 470 -0.61 19.03 -0.79
C ALA A 470 0.75 18.91 -0.07
N LEU A 471 1.13 17.70 0.36
CA LEU A 471 2.44 17.40 0.95
C LEU A 471 3.54 17.42 -0.13
N LEU A 472 3.30 16.82 -1.30
CA LEU A 472 4.22 16.84 -2.44
C LEU A 472 4.52 18.28 -2.89
N ALA A 473 3.47 19.12 -2.97
CA ALA A 473 3.62 20.54 -3.30
C ALA A 473 4.52 21.31 -2.32
N ARG A 474 4.59 20.87 -1.07
CA ARG A 474 5.39 21.48 0.00
C ARG A 474 6.79 20.88 0.13
N GLY A 475 7.18 19.95 -0.74
CA GLY A 475 8.51 19.36 -0.74
C GLY A 475 8.68 18.19 0.24
N VAL A 476 7.58 17.61 0.74
CA VAL A 476 7.65 16.46 1.66
C VAL A 476 8.07 15.21 0.89
N PRO A 477 9.07 14.45 1.36
CA PRO A 477 9.47 13.21 0.72
C PRO A 477 8.44 12.12 1.02
N CYS A 478 7.89 11.53 -0.04
CA CYS A 478 6.84 10.50 0.04
C CYS A 478 7.17 9.30 -0.85
N SER A 479 6.59 8.15 -0.55
CA SER A 479 6.49 6.99 -1.43
C SER A 479 5.05 6.46 -1.48
N LEU A 480 4.69 5.75 -2.54
CA LEU A 480 3.42 5.00 -2.61
C LEU A 480 3.62 3.56 -2.14
N SER A 481 2.59 2.99 -1.54
CA SER A 481 2.55 1.61 -1.03
C SER A 481 1.12 1.08 -1.05
N ASN A 482 0.93 -0.23 -0.86
CA ASN A 482 -0.35 -0.92 -1.04
C ASN A 482 -1.01 -1.36 0.27
N ASP A 483 -0.30 -1.32 1.38
CA ASP A 483 -0.81 -1.65 2.72
C ASP A 483 -1.28 -3.11 2.86
N ASP A 484 -2.56 -3.37 2.59
CA ASP A 484 -3.27 -4.62 2.85
C ASP A 484 -4.04 -5.11 1.59
N PRO A 485 -3.41 -5.21 0.40
CA PRO A 485 -4.16 -5.38 -0.85
C PRO A 485 -5.03 -6.65 -0.92
N GLY A 486 -4.62 -7.72 -0.22
CA GLY A 486 -5.40 -8.95 -0.09
C GLY A 486 -6.70 -8.72 0.67
N VAL A 487 -6.63 -8.11 1.86
CA VAL A 487 -7.80 -7.83 2.71
C VAL A 487 -8.64 -6.68 2.15
N LEU A 488 -8.04 -5.68 1.52
CA LEU A 488 -8.74 -4.54 0.90
C LEU A 488 -9.44 -4.90 -0.41
N GLY A 489 -9.35 -6.15 -0.89
CA GLY A 489 -10.12 -6.63 -2.04
C GLY A 489 -9.48 -6.35 -3.41
N TYR A 490 -8.18 -6.10 -3.48
CA TYR A 490 -7.47 -5.86 -4.74
C TYR A 490 -7.48 -7.12 -5.61
N GLY A 491 -7.30 -8.29 -4.98
CA GLY A 491 -7.19 -9.59 -5.65
C GLY A 491 -5.78 -9.91 -6.16
N VAL A 492 -4.79 -9.06 -5.89
CA VAL A 492 -3.37 -9.26 -6.23
C VAL A 492 -2.48 -8.66 -5.14
N SER A 493 -1.21 -9.08 -5.08
CA SER A 493 -0.24 -8.62 -4.06
C SER A 493 0.60 -7.40 -4.47
N GLY A 494 0.35 -6.81 -5.64
CA GLY A 494 1.11 -5.70 -6.21
C GLY A 494 0.74 -4.30 -5.68
N VAL A 495 1.43 -3.29 -6.18
CA VAL A 495 1.22 -1.85 -5.90
C VAL A 495 0.92 -1.05 -7.19
N THR A 496 0.80 -1.70 -8.35
CA THR A 496 0.34 -1.05 -9.60
C THR A 496 -0.98 -0.31 -9.43
N HIS A 497 -1.94 -0.85 -8.67
CA HIS A 497 -3.22 -0.20 -8.42
C HIS A 497 -3.06 1.17 -7.75
N ASP A 498 -2.30 1.27 -6.66
CA ASP A 498 -2.04 2.55 -5.98
C ASP A 498 -1.29 3.55 -6.87
N PHE A 499 -0.29 3.09 -7.65
CA PHE A 499 0.43 3.93 -8.61
C PHE A 499 -0.48 4.45 -9.72
N TRP A 500 -1.34 3.59 -10.26
CA TRP A 500 -2.26 3.97 -11.33
C TRP A 500 -3.32 4.94 -10.81
N GLN A 501 -3.88 4.69 -9.62
CA GLN A 501 -4.87 5.57 -9.01
C GLN A 501 -4.27 6.97 -8.79
N ALA A 502 -3.04 7.04 -8.28
CA ALA A 502 -2.31 8.30 -8.11
C ALA A 502 -2.08 9.03 -9.45
N LEU A 503 -1.61 8.33 -10.48
CA LEU A 503 -1.35 8.90 -11.81
C LEU A 503 -2.61 9.48 -12.45
N GLN A 504 -3.71 8.74 -12.34
CA GLN A 504 -4.97 9.13 -12.95
C GLN A 504 -5.70 10.21 -12.14
N GLY A 505 -5.59 10.15 -10.81
CA GLY A 505 -6.30 11.03 -9.88
C GLY A 505 -5.64 12.38 -9.64
N TRP A 506 -4.31 12.48 -9.70
CA TRP A 506 -3.56 13.70 -9.36
C TRP A 506 -2.98 14.37 -10.61
N GLU A 507 -3.69 15.38 -11.14
CA GLU A 507 -3.36 16.01 -12.42
C GLU A 507 -1.92 16.53 -12.51
N ASN A 508 -1.37 17.07 -11.42
CA ASN A 508 0.00 17.61 -11.37
C ASN A 508 1.04 16.59 -10.87
N LEU A 509 0.75 15.29 -10.92
CA LEU A 509 1.73 14.24 -10.60
C LEU A 509 2.53 13.85 -11.84
N GLY A 510 1.86 13.44 -12.92
CA GLY A 510 2.50 12.96 -14.15
C GLY A 510 3.39 11.72 -13.93
N LEU A 511 3.99 11.24 -15.03
CA LEU A 511 4.92 10.11 -14.97
C LEU A 511 6.20 10.49 -14.21
N GLU A 512 6.62 11.76 -14.24
CA GLU A 512 7.79 12.24 -13.50
C GLU A 512 7.58 12.15 -11.99
N GLY A 513 6.38 12.54 -11.52
CA GLY A 513 6.04 12.46 -10.11
C GLY A 513 5.98 11.02 -9.62
N LEU A 514 5.41 10.10 -10.41
CA LEU A 514 5.48 8.67 -10.10
C LEU A 514 6.92 8.15 -10.03
N GLY A 515 7.77 8.53 -10.99
CA GLY A 515 9.19 8.19 -10.99
C GLY A 515 9.88 8.68 -9.71
N SER A 516 9.62 9.91 -9.29
CA SER A 516 10.15 10.47 -8.04
C SER A 516 9.69 9.69 -6.79
N LEU A 517 8.42 9.28 -6.72
CA LEU A 517 7.88 8.48 -5.61
C LEU A 517 8.52 7.08 -5.55
N ALA A 518 8.78 6.47 -6.72
CA ALA A 518 9.51 5.20 -6.82
C ALA A 518 11.01 5.34 -6.46
N GLU A 519 11.69 6.42 -6.87
CA GLU A 519 13.08 6.65 -6.44
C GLU A 519 13.16 6.81 -4.91
N ASN A 520 12.21 7.54 -4.33
CA ASN A 520 12.14 7.73 -2.88
C ASN A 520 11.97 6.39 -2.14
N SER A 521 11.20 5.45 -2.68
CA SER A 521 11.05 4.14 -2.06
C SER A 521 12.39 3.37 -1.99
N VAL A 522 13.21 3.46 -3.05
CA VAL A 522 14.57 2.89 -3.06
C VAL A 522 15.48 3.62 -2.06
N ARG A 523 15.40 4.94 -2.01
CA ARG A 523 16.25 5.78 -1.15
C ARG A 523 16.00 5.56 0.34
N TRP A 524 14.78 5.27 0.75
CA TRP A 524 14.39 5.09 2.16
C TRP A 524 14.17 3.63 2.57
N ALA A 525 14.57 2.67 1.76
CA ALA A 525 14.48 1.24 2.10
C ALA A 525 15.52 0.82 3.18
N SER A 526 15.13 -0.16 4.00
CA SER A 526 15.92 -0.63 5.15
C SER A 526 16.86 -1.79 4.81
N TYR A 527 17.71 -1.62 3.81
CA TYR A 527 18.54 -2.69 3.27
C TYR A 527 19.49 -3.37 4.27
N THR A 528 20.06 -2.59 5.18
CA THR A 528 20.99 -3.05 6.21
C THR A 528 20.68 -2.35 7.52
N ASP A 529 21.21 -2.89 8.62
CA ASP A 529 21.27 -2.15 9.87
C ASP A 529 22.20 -0.94 9.72
N GLN A 530 21.80 0.18 10.31
CA GLN A 530 22.52 1.46 10.21
C GLN A 530 22.24 2.26 11.45
N SER A 531 23.25 2.84 12.09
CA SER A 531 23.01 3.86 13.11
C SER A 531 22.21 5.04 12.54
N THR A 532 21.55 5.83 13.38
CA THR A 532 20.83 7.05 12.94
C THR A 532 21.72 7.99 12.13
N LYS A 533 23.03 8.07 12.45
CA LYS A 533 23.98 8.92 11.73
C LYS A 533 24.25 8.39 10.32
N GLU A 534 24.48 7.10 10.18
CA GLU A 534 24.71 6.44 8.88
C GLU A 534 23.44 6.50 8.01
N TRP A 535 22.27 6.20 8.59
CA TRP A 535 20.98 6.34 7.91
C TRP A 535 20.81 7.72 7.29
N ASN A 536 20.93 8.77 8.10
CA ASN A 536 20.73 10.15 7.66
C ASN A 536 21.74 10.57 6.60
N LYS A 537 23.00 10.12 6.73
CA LYS A 537 24.05 10.40 5.75
C LYS A 537 23.72 9.72 4.42
N ASP A 538 23.42 8.44 4.42
CA ASP A 538 23.22 7.68 3.20
C ASP A 538 21.92 8.07 2.46
N VAL A 539 20.86 8.42 3.19
CA VAL A 539 19.63 9.00 2.61
C VAL A 539 19.94 10.35 1.95
N ALA A 540 20.75 11.19 2.62
CA ALA A 540 21.14 12.50 2.08
C ALA A 540 22.04 12.39 0.85
N ASP A 541 23.04 11.50 0.89
CA ASP A 541 23.98 11.29 -0.21
C ASP A 541 23.29 10.64 -1.44
N GLY A 542 22.26 9.80 -1.21
CA GLY A 542 21.48 9.19 -2.28
C GLY A 542 22.34 8.43 -3.30
N LYS A 543 22.07 8.63 -4.59
CA LYS A 543 22.82 7.99 -5.69
C LYS A 543 24.30 8.39 -5.75
N HIS A 544 24.67 9.52 -5.13
CA HIS A 544 26.05 10.02 -5.06
C HIS A 544 26.82 9.46 -3.87
N GLY A 545 26.15 8.71 -2.99
CA GLY A 545 26.77 8.05 -1.84
C GLY A 545 27.56 6.79 -2.21
N GLN A 546 27.95 6.07 -1.16
CA GLN A 546 28.64 4.78 -1.25
C GLN A 546 27.76 3.65 -0.69
N GLY A 547 28.15 2.40 -0.92
CA GLY A 547 27.45 1.24 -0.41
C GLY A 547 26.15 0.88 -1.15
N LEU A 548 25.41 -0.05 -0.55
CA LEU A 548 24.30 -0.77 -1.18
C LEU A 548 23.13 0.14 -1.57
N ARG A 549 22.79 1.15 -0.74
CA ARG A 549 21.70 2.10 -1.06
C ARG A 549 22.02 2.90 -2.33
N ALA A 550 23.22 3.45 -2.40
CA ALA A 550 23.65 4.25 -3.55
C ALA A 550 23.76 3.39 -4.82
N GLU A 551 24.22 2.14 -4.70
CA GLU A 551 24.23 1.16 -5.79
C GLU A 551 22.81 0.89 -6.31
N ARG A 552 21.86 0.55 -5.43
CA ARG A 552 20.47 0.28 -5.81
C ARG A 552 19.79 1.49 -6.44
N LEU A 553 20.09 2.70 -5.99
CA LEU A 553 19.60 3.93 -6.62
C LEU A 553 20.13 4.11 -8.04
N ARG A 554 21.41 3.78 -8.29
CA ARG A 554 21.98 3.83 -9.65
C ARG A 554 21.36 2.77 -10.55
N THR A 555 21.24 1.52 -10.07
CA THR A 555 20.58 0.43 -10.79
C THR A 555 19.13 0.78 -11.12
N TRP A 556 18.36 1.33 -10.17
CA TRP A 556 17.00 1.75 -10.43
C TRP A 556 16.93 2.91 -11.43
N THR A 557 17.88 3.85 -11.40
CA THR A 557 17.96 4.94 -12.38
C THR A 557 18.18 4.41 -13.80
N GLU A 558 19.01 3.38 -13.96
CA GLU A 558 19.21 2.70 -15.25
C GLU A 558 17.90 2.06 -15.74
N GLN A 559 17.24 1.29 -14.88
CA GLN A 559 15.95 0.64 -15.17
C GLN A 559 14.84 1.64 -15.50
N TRP A 560 14.81 2.78 -14.81
CA TRP A 560 13.87 3.87 -15.12
C TRP A 560 14.07 4.40 -16.54
N ASN A 561 15.34 4.62 -16.95
CA ASN A 561 15.63 5.10 -18.30
C ASN A 561 15.29 4.05 -19.36
N GLU A 562 15.56 2.76 -19.12
CA GLU A 562 15.16 1.66 -20.00
C GLU A 562 13.63 1.58 -20.13
N PHE A 563 12.91 1.76 -19.03
CA PHE A 563 11.46 1.82 -19.03
C PHE A 563 10.94 3.02 -19.84
N CYS A 564 11.52 4.21 -19.68
CA CYS A 564 11.15 5.37 -20.48
C CYS A 564 11.44 5.16 -21.98
N GLU A 565 12.56 4.54 -22.33
CA GLU A 565 12.88 4.16 -23.71
C GLU A 565 11.82 3.20 -24.26
N TRP A 566 11.41 2.19 -23.49
CA TRP A 566 10.32 1.28 -23.88
C TRP A 566 9.00 2.03 -24.11
N VAL A 567 8.62 2.97 -23.23
CA VAL A 567 7.40 3.78 -23.42
C VAL A 567 7.46 4.55 -24.75
N VAL A 568 8.59 5.19 -25.05
CA VAL A 568 8.75 5.92 -26.32
C VAL A 568 8.68 4.96 -27.50
N MET A 569 9.39 3.82 -27.47
CA MET A 569 9.38 2.85 -28.56
C MET A 569 7.99 2.27 -28.83
N GLU A 570 7.22 1.98 -27.78
CA GLU A 570 5.90 1.36 -27.89
C GLU A 570 4.82 2.35 -28.34
N TYR A 571 4.86 3.59 -27.85
CA TYR A 571 3.74 4.52 -27.96
C TYR A 571 4.01 5.75 -28.84
N ALA A 572 5.26 6.04 -29.25
CA ALA A 572 5.56 7.26 -30.01
C ALA A 572 4.93 7.32 -31.42
N ILE A 573 4.54 6.19 -32.02
CA ILE A 573 3.85 6.23 -33.32
C ILE A 573 2.45 6.86 -33.18
N GLU A 574 1.76 6.58 -32.08
CA GLU A 574 0.40 7.05 -31.83
C GLU A 574 0.38 8.37 -31.05
N TYR A 575 1.38 8.60 -30.19
CA TYR A 575 1.41 9.70 -29.21
C TYR A 575 2.69 10.55 -29.24
N GLY A 576 3.65 10.24 -30.10
CA GLY A 576 4.90 10.99 -30.22
C GLY A 576 4.78 12.16 -31.20
N GLY A 577 5.77 13.06 -31.16
CA GLY A 577 5.84 14.26 -32.01
C GLY A 577 5.42 15.55 -31.28
N VAL A 578 5.70 16.71 -31.86
CA VAL A 578 5.17 17.99 -31.38
C VAL A 578 3.80 18.14 -32.04
N ASP A 579 2.75 18.43 -31.28
CA ASP A 579 1.48 18.85 -31.90
C ASP A 579 1.79 20.16 -32.66
N ASP A 580 1.54 20.17 -33.98
CA ASP A 580 1.68 21.34 -34.86
C ASP A 580 0.75 22.48 -34.41
#